data_AF-A0A523QT43-F1
#
_entry.id   AF-A0A523QT43-F1
#
_cell.length_a   1.000
_cell.length_b   1.000
_cell.length_c   1.000
_cell.angle_alpha   90.00
_cell.angle_beta   90.00
_cell.angle_gamma   90.00
#
_symmetry.space_group_name_H-M   'P 1'
#
loop_
_entity.id
_entity.type
_entity.pdbx_description
1 polymer ?
#
loop_
_entity_poly.entity_id
_entity_poly.type
_entity_poly.pdbx_seq_one_letter_code
_entity_poly.pdbx_strand_id
1 'polypeptide(L)'
;ADEHGNELNTENPRFIKEMIREVHLELVNNSIRQKINLLFSGGIAMAEHLAKAIICGADGVIVDFPLLIALECRLCYRCRNDLPCPVKIDNQLDPEWGSQRMVNLMGAWHNQLIEVMGAMGIREARRLRGEVGRSMWFEDLEKENFGPIFGQRKIAGFI
;
A
#
# COMPACT_ATOMS: atom_id res chain seq x y z
N ALA A 1 8.74 -0.32 -4.68
CA ALA A 1 8.23 -1.51 -5.38
C ALA A 1 7.80 -1.11 -6.79
N ASP A 2 7.57 -2.07 -7.68
CA ASP A 2 6.92 -1.84 -8.97
C ASP A 2 5.41 -1.54 -8.81
N GLU A 3 4.68 -1.41 -9.92
CA GLU A 3 3.24 -1.17 -9.93
C GLU A 3 2.40 -2.34 -9.38
N HIS A 4 2.99 -3.53 -9.27
CA HIS A 4 2.38 -4.71 -8.68
C HIS A 4 2.75 -4.90 -7.20
N GLY A 5 3.59 -4.04 -6.62
CA GLY A 5 4.03 -4.15 -5.23
C GLY A 5 5.22 -5.10 -5.04
N ASN A 6 5.89 -5.51 -6.11
CA ASN A 6 7.07 -6.38 -6.07
C ASN A 6 8.37 -5.57 -5.97
N GLU A 7 9.39 -6.19 -5.39
CA GLU A 7 10.75 -5.65 -5.34
C GLU A 7 11.34 -5.45 -6.75
N LEU A 8 12.09 -4.37 -6.93
CA LEU A 8 12.74 -4.05 -8.20
C LEU A 8 14.12 -4.69 -8.30
N ASN A 9 14.56 -5.02 -9.52
CA ASN A 9 15.92 -5.47 -9.82
C ASN A 9 16.37 -6.76 -9.08
N THR A 10 15.47 -7.72 -8.91
CA THR A 10 15.76 -9.02 -8.29
C THR A 10 15.09 -10.15 -9.05
N GLU A 11 15.74 -11.31 -9.10
CA GLU A 11 15.20 -12.53 -9.72
C GLU A 11 14.08 -13.16 -8.88
N ASN A 12 14.11 -12.96 -7.57
CA ASN A 12 13.11 -13.47 -6.62
C ASN A 12 12.53 -12.30 -5.84
N PRO A 13 11.55 -11.58 -6.39
CA PRO A 13 11.03 -10.38 -5.77
C PRO A 13 10.23 -10.67 -4.51
N ARG A 14 10.52 -9.92 -3.45
CA ARG A 14 9.68 -9.85 -2.25
C ARG A 14 8.48 -8.95 -2.50
N PHE A 15 7.37 -9.24 -1.83
CA PHE A 15 6.22 -8.34 -1.86
C PHE A 15 6.43 -7.17 -0.89
N ILE A 16 5.81 -6.02 -1.17
CA ILE A 16 6.02 -4.79 -0.39
C ILE A 16 5.75 -4.95 1.10
N LYS A 17 4.80 -5.80 1.51
CA LYS A 17 4.54 -6.10 2.92
C LYS A 17 5.78 -6.68 3.64
N GLU A 18 6.54 -7.52 2.94
CA GLU A 18 7.73 -8.22 3.47
C GLU A 18 8.89 -7.24 3.54
N MET A 19 9.11 -6.46 2.47
CA MET A 19 10.12 -5.41 2.42
C MET A 19 9.93 -4.40 3.55
N ILE A 20 8.69 -3.91 3.76
CA ILE A 20 8.37 -2.97 4.83
C ILE A 20 8.77 -3.55 6.19
N ARG A 21 8.35 -4.81 6.43
CA ARG A 21 8.56 -5.47 7.71
C ARG A 21 10.03 -5.71 8.00
N GLU A 22 10.78 -6.17 7.01
CA GLU A 22 12.21 -6.44 7.15
C GLU A 22 12.99 -5.17 7.49
N VAL A 23 12.78 -4.09 6.72
CA VAL A 23 13.42 -2.80 7.00
C VAL A 23 13.01 -2.25 8.37
N HIS A 24 11.72 -2.36 8.71
CA HIS A 24 11.23 -1.93 10.02
C HIS A 24 11.93 -2.68 11.17
N LEU A 25 11.98 -4.02 11.11
CA LEU A 25 12.57 -4.86 12.14
C LEU A 25 14.09 -4.65 12.25
N GLU A 26 14.78 -4.48 11.12
CA GLU A 26 16.22 -4.19 11.13
C GLU A 26 16.53 -2.88 11.86
N LEU A 27 15.75 -1.82 11.61
CA LEU A 27 15.91 -0.55 12.33
C LEU A 27 15.54 -0.63 13.82
N VAL A 28 14.59 -1.51 14.18
CA VAL A 28 14.24 -1.78 15.59
C VAL A 28 15.39 -2.52 16.28
N ASN A 29 15.93 -3.57 15.66
CA ASN A 29 17.04 -4.34 16.19
C ASN A 29 18.28 -3.47 16.43
N ASN A 30 18.52 -2.48 15.56
CA ASN A 30 19.61 -1.51 15.69
C ASN A 30 19.27 -0.28 16.55
N SER A 31 18.09 -0.24 17.20
CA SER A 31 17.65 0.85 18.08
C SER A 31 17.60 2.25 17.42
N ILE A 32 17.43 2.32 16.10
CA ILE A 32 17.39 3.57 15.32
C ILE A 32 16.04 3.86 14.68
N ARG A 33 15.06 2.96 14.82
CA ARG A 33 13.73 3.08 14.20
C ARG A 33 13.00 4.40 14.47
N GLN A 34 13.17 4.99 15.65
CA GLN A 34 12.48 6.24 16.03
C GLN A 34 13.11 7.49 15.39
N LYS A 35 14.32 7.38 14.82
CA LYS A 35 15.05 8.51 14.22
C LYS A 35 14.77 8.67 12.72
N ILE A 36 14.08 7.70 12.10
CA ILE A 36 13.90 7.61 10.66
C ILE A 36 12.41 7.40 10.37
N ASN A 37 11.87 8.18 9.43
CA ASN A 37 10.55 7.93 8.87
C ASN A 37 10.67 7.06 7.62
N LEU A 38 9.89 5.99 7.56
CA LEU A 38 9.83 5.07 6.43
C LEU A 38 8.59 5.36 5.60
N LEU A 39 8.82 5.76 4.34
CA LEU A 39 7.78 5.93 3.34
C LEU A 39 7.97 4.88 2.25
N PHE A 40 6.87 4.22 1.88
CA PHE A 40 6.90 3.17 0.86
C PHE A 40 5.96 3.49 -0.30
N SER A 41 6.33 3.03 -1.49
CA SER A 41 5.64 3.28 -2.76
C SER A 41 5.72 2.06 -3.67
N GLY A 42 4.86 2.04 -4.69
CA GLY A 42 4.66 0.94 -5.63
C GLY A 42 3.52 0.02 -5.19
N GLY A 43 2.53 -0.16 -6.07
CA GLY A 43 1.37 -1.03 -5.82
C GLY A 43 0.36 -0.48 -4.79
N ILE A 44 0.46 0.79 -4.38
CA ILE A 44 -0.48 1.40 -3.43
C ILE A 44 -1.71 1.90 -4.18
N ALA A 45 -2.70 1.03 -4.34
CA ALA A 45 -3.90 1.31 -5.12
C ALA A 45 -5.14 1.67 -4.28
N MET A 46 -5.21 1.24 -3.02
CA MET A 46 -6.42 1.33 -2.19
C MET A 46 -6.15 1.88 -0.80
N ALA A 47 -7.17 2.46 -0.16
CA ALA A 47 -7.08 3.01 1.20
C ALA A 47 -6.58 1.99 2.23
N GLU A 48 -7.02 0.74 2.12
CA GLU A 48 -6.57 -0.35 3.00
C GLU A 48 -5.08 -0.68 2.88
N HIS A 49 -4.43 -0.38 1.73
CA HIS A 49 -2.99 -0.58 1.58
C HIS A 49 -2.21 0.36 2.50
N LEU A 50 -2.73 1.55 2.80
CA LEU A 50 -2.13 2.47 3.78
C LEU A 50 -2.11 1.82 5.18
N ALA A 51 -3.24 1.30 5.64
CA ALA A 51 -3.32 0.64 6.94
C ALA A 51 -2.43 -0.61 7.01
N LYS A 52 -2.44 -1.43 5.96
CA LYS A 52 -1.60 -2.64 5.82
C LYS A 52 -0.10 -2.29 5.77
N ALA A 53 0.29 -1.19 5.13
CA ALA A 53 1.67 -0.75 5.11
C ALA A 53 2.13 -0.24 6.49
N ILE A 54 1.30 0.58 7.15
CA ILE A 54 1.63 1.11 8.49
C ILE A 54 1.76 -0.06 9.48
N ILE A 55 0.81 -1.00 9.51
CA ILE A 55 0.86 -2.12 10.46
C ILE A 55 2.10 -3.00 10.26
N CYS A 56 2.57 -3.16 9.01
CA CYS A 56 3.83 -3.84 8.71
C CYS A 56 5.08 -3.06 9.15
N GLY A 57 4.97 -1.76 9.39
CA GLY A 57 6.03 -0.96 9.97
C GLY A 57 6.37 0.35 9.26
N ALA A 58 5.62 0.75 8.22
CA ALA A 58 5.77 2.04 7.56
C ALA A 58 5.27 3.21 8.44
N ASP A 59 5.78 4.42 8.21
CA ASP A 59 5.21 5.65 8.79
C ASP A 59 4.18 6.30 7.86
N GLY A 60 4.22 5.93 6.58
CA GLY A 60 3.27 6.38 5.57
C GLY A 60 3.53 5.71 4.22
N VAL A 61 2.68 6.03 3.24
CA VAL A 61 2.82 5.58 1.86
C VAL A 61 2.82 6.76 0.92
N ILE A 62 3.45 6.59 -0.24
CA ILE A 62 3.37 7.54 -1.34
C ILE A 62 2.20 7.10 -2.23
N VAL A 63 1.26 8.01 -2.46
CA VAL A 63 0.09 7.80 -3.32
C VAL A 63 0.38 8.41 -4.68
N ASP A 64 0.37 7.59 -5.72
CA ASP A 64 0.76 7.93 -7.08
C ASP A 64 -0.42 7.78 -8.06
N PHE A 65 -0.68 6.58 -8.56
CA PHE A 65 -1.77 6.32 -9.51
C PHE A 65 -3.14 6.70 -8.97
N PRO A 66 -3.49 6.48 -7.68
CA PRO A 66 -4.80 6.89 -7.18
C PRO A 66 -5.06 8.39 -7.35
N LEU A 67 -4.04 9.26 -7.24
CA LEU A 67 -4.20 10.69 -7.48
C LEU A 67 -4.47 11.00 -8.97
N LEU A 68 -3.84 10.27 -9.89
CA LEU A 68 -4.14 10.37 -11.32
C LEU A 68 -5.54 9.84 -11.64
N ILE A 69 -5.97 8.76 -10.99
CA ILE A 69 -7.33 8.22 -11.13
C ILE A 69 -8.37 9.21 -10.58
N ALA A 70 -8.04 9.94 -9.51
CA ALA A 70 -8.89 11.02 -9.02
C ALA A 70 -9.12 12.06 -10.13
N LEU A 71 -8.11 12.34 -10.95
CA LEU A 71 -8.19 13.19 -12.16
C LEU A 71 -8.71 12.45 -13.42
N GLU A 72 -9.43 11.35 -13.24
CA GLU A 72 -10.07 10.55 -14.29
C GLU A 72 -9.11 9.74 -15.19
N CYS A 73 -7.85 9.57 -14.77
CA CYS A 73 -6.93 8.66 -15.47
C CYS A 73 -7.52 7.24 -15.52
N ARG A 74 -7.58 6.67 -16.73
CA ARG A 74 -8.10 5.33 -16.99
C ARG A 74 -7.04 4.22 -16.92
N LEU A 75 -5.82 4.55 -16.52
CA LEU A 75 -4.66 3.65 -16.57
C LEU A 75 -4.50 2.93 -17.93
N CYS A 76 -4.82 3.62 -19.03
CA CYS A 76 -4.77 3.02 -20.37
C CYS A 76 -3.35 2.94 -20.96
N TYR A 77 -2.34 3.45 -20.24
CA TYR A 77 -0.92 3.47 -20.59
C TYR A 77 -0.55 4.10 -21.95
N ARG A 78 -1.48 4.79 -22.61
CA ARG A 78 -1.23 5.54 -23.86
C ARG A 78 -0.14 6.60 -23.68
N CYS A 79 -0.14 7.30 -22.55
CA CYS A 79 0.87 8.30 -22.20
C CYS A 79 2.29 7.71 -22.05
N ARG A 80 2.45 6.40 -21.81
CA ARG A 80 3.77 5.74 -21.81
C ARG A 80 4.32 5.52 -23.22
N ASN A 81 3.46 5.57 -24.23
CA ASN A 81 3.79 5.36 -25.64
C ASN A 81 3.67 6.67 -26.45
N ASP A 82 3.75 7.83 -25.78
CA ASP A 82 3.59 9.16 -26.40
C ASP A 82 2.27 9.35 -27.18
N LEU A 83 1.22 8.60 -26.82
CA LEU A 83 -0.11 8.72 -27.40
C LEU A 83 -1.00 9.64 -26.57
N PRO A 84 -1.90 10.42 -27.20
CA PRO A 84 -2.77 11.35 -26.49
C PRO A 84 -3.69 10.63 -25.49
N CYS A 85 -3.89 11.26 -24.33
CA CYS A 85 -4.74 10.71 -23.29
C CYS A 85 -6.24 10.89 -23.65
N PRO A 86 -7.08 9.84 -23.56
CA PRO A 86 -8.50 9.94 -23.92
C PRO A 86 -9.28 10.90 -23.01
N VAL A 87 -8.80 11.13 -21.79
CA VAL A 87 -9.40 12.08 -20.83
C VAL A 87 -8.69 13.43 -20.82
N LYS A 88 -7.71 13.64 -21.71
CA LYS A 88 -6.99 14.92 -21.89
C LYS A 88 -6.37 15.47 -20.59
N ILE A 89 -5.92 14.57 -19.70
CA ILE A 89 -5.23 14.94 -18.45
C ILE A 89 -3.90 15.68 -18.70
N ASP A 90 -3.36 15.50 -19.90
CA ASP A 90 -2.17 16.16 -20.46
C ASP A 90 -2.43 17.60 -20.95
N ASN A 91 -3.69 18.03 -21.02
CA ASN A 91 -4.05 19.40 -21.31
C ASN A 91 -4.15 20.25 -20.03
N GLN A 92 -4.41 21.55 -20.19
CA GLN A 92 -4.63 22.45 -19.06
C GLN A 92 -5.85 22.01 -18.23
N LEU A 93 -5.60 21.56 -17.01
CA LEU A 93 -6.59 21.26 -15.99
C LEU A 93 -6.89 22.53 -15.18
N ASP A 94 -8.14 22.69 -14.77
CA ASP A 94 -8.48 23.66 -13.72
C ASP A 94 -7.87 23.19 -12.38
N PRO A 95 -6.92 23.96 -11.79
CA PRO A 95 -6.27 23.57 -10.54
C PRO A 95 -7.23 23.45 -9.36
N GLU A 96 -8.31 24.25 -9.32
CA GLU A 96 -9.27 24.21 -8.22
C GLU A 96 -10.07 22.91 -8.26
N TRP A 97 -10.61 22.56 -9.44
CA TRP A 97 -11.27 21.29 -9.66
C TRP A 97 -10.37 20.08 -9.37
N GLY A 98 -9.13 20.09 -9.90
CA GLY A 98 -8.21 18.97 -9.77
C GLY A 98 -7.76 18.75 -8.32
N SER A 99 -7.41 19.82 -7.61
CA SER A 99 -7.03 19.75 -6.20
C SER A 99 -8.18 19.27 -5.32
N GLN A 100 -9.41 19.76 -5.55
CA GLN A 100 -10.57 19.33 -4.77
C GLN A 100 -10.84 17.82 -4.92
N ARG A 101 -10.62 17.25 -6.12
CA ARG A 101 -10.77 15.81 -6.34
C ARG A 101 -9.72 14.98 -5.61
N MET A 102 -8.48 15.43 -5.60
CA MET A 102 -7.42 14.78 -4.81
C MET A 102 -7.71 14.87 -3.31
N VAL A 103 -8.14 16.04 -2.82
CA VAL A 103 -8.56 16.24 -1.41
C VAL A 103 -9.70 15.30 -1.05
N ASN A 104 -10.71 15.16 -1.91
CA ASN A 104 -11.83 14.25 -1.68
C ASN A 104 -11.38 12.78 -1.57
N LEU A 105 -10.48 12.33 -2.47
CA LEU A 105 -9.93 10.99 -2.42
C LEU A 105 -9.14 10.75 -1.13
N MET A 106 -8.23 11.67 -0.78
CA MET A 106 -7.42 11.56 0.44
C MET A 106 -8.28 11.65 1.70
N GLY A 107 -9.36 12.43 1.70
CA GLY A 107 -10.36 12.47 2.77
C GLY A 107 -11.08 11.13 2.93
N ALA A 108 -11.45 10.47 1.84
CA ALA A 108 -12.04 9.13 1.88
C ALA A 108 -11.07 8.09 2.44
N TRP A 109 -9.79 8.14 2.04
CA TRP A 109 -8.74 7.27 2.59
C TRP A 109 -8.50 7.51 4.08
N HIS A 110 -8.52 8.78 4.50
CA HIS A 110 -8.40 9.16 5.91
C HIS A 110 -9.55 8.58 6.75
N ASN A 111 -10.79 8.69 6.27
CA ASN A 111 -11.96 8.10 6.95
C ASN A 111 -11.83 6.58 7.09
N GLN A 112 -11.44 5.90 6.01
CA GLN A 112 -11.19 4.44 6.04
C GLN A 112 -10.09 4.04 7.03
N LEU A 113 -9.00 4.83 7.10
CA LEU A 113 -7.96 4.58 8.09
C LEU A 113 -8.49 4.73 9.52
N ILE A 114 -9.31 5.75 9.79
CA ILE A 114 -9.94 5.94 11.11
C ILE A 114 -10.88 4.78 11.44
N GLU A 115 -11.68 4.30 10.49
CA GLU A 115 -12.58 3.16 10.69
C GLU A 115 -11.81 1.90 11.08
N VAL A 116 -10.75 1.56 10.33
CA VAL A 116 -9.90 0.40 10.61
C VAL A 116 -9.21 0.55 11.98
N MET A 117 -8.62 1.71 12.26
CA MET A 117 -7.98 1.96 13.55
C MET A 117 -8.99 1.90 14.72
N GLY A 118 -10.19 2.42 14.51
CA GLY A 118 -11.29 2.38 15.48
C GLY A 118 -11.71 0.95 15.80
N ALA A 119 -11.88 0.09 14.78
CA ALA A 119 -12.16 -1.33 14.96
C ALA A 119 -11.05 -2.06 15.74
N MET A 120 -9.80 -1.60 15.62
CA MET A 120 -8.66 -2.13 16.37
C MET A 120 -8.51 -1.51 17.77
N GLY A 121 -9.30 -0.50 18.14
CA GLY A 121 -9.13 0.24 19.40
C GLY A 121 -7.87 1.11 19.43
N ILE A 122 -7.37 1.52 18.26
CA ILE A 122 -6.19 2.37 18.10
C ILE A 122 -6.64 3.81 17.84
N ARG A 123 -6.12 4.76 18.60
CA ARG A 123 -6.51 6.19 18.52
C ARG A 123 -5.48 7.07 17.81
N GLU A 124 -4.34 6.51 17.42
CA GLU A 124 -3.22 7.25 16.85
C GLU A 124 -2.52 6.39 15.80
N ALA A 125 -2.36 6.91 14.59
CA ALA A 125 -1.79 6.17 13.47
C ALA A 125 -0.39 5.59 13.76
N ARG A 126 0.45 6.31 14.52
CA ARG A 126 1.78 5.81 14.91
C ARG A 126 1.72 4.55 15.76
N ARG A 127 0.63 4.32 16.50
CA ARG A 127 0.45 3.15 17.37
C ARG A 127 0.05 1.92 16.58
N LEU A 128 -0.42 2.07 15.34
CA LEU A 128 -0.64 0.97 14.42
C LEU A 128 0.69 0.37 13.94
N ARG A 129 1.75 1.17 13.92
CA ARG A 129 3.05 0.82 13.35
C ARG A 129 3.69 -0.37 14.06
N GLY A 130 3.83 -1.48 13.32
CA GLY A 130 4.43 -2.71 13.84
C GLY A 130 3.48 -3.58 14.68
N GLU A 131 2.20 -3.24 14.79
CA GLU A 131 1.17 -4.04 15.49
C GLU A 131 0.73 -5.27 14.67
N VAL A 132 1.70 -5.99 14.10
CA VAL A 132 1.48 -7.14 13.20
C VAL A 132 0.68 -8.27 13.86
N GLY A 133 0.65 -8.36 15.19
CA GLY A 133 -0.20 -9.29 15.93
C GLY A 133 -1.70 -9.06 15.75
N ARG A 134 -2.09 -7.93 15.15
CA ARG A 134 -3.47 -7.61 14.76
C ARG A 134 -3.70 -7.71 13.25
N SER A 135 -2.69 -8.11 12.48
CA SER A 135 -2.80 -8.40 11.05
C SER A 135 -3.08 -9.88 10.84
N MET A 136 -3.80 -10.20 9.77
CA MET A 136 -3.98 -11.57 9.30
C MET A 136 -3.27 -11.73 7.97
N TRP A 137 -2.38 -12.72 7.89
CA TRP A 137 -1.62 -13.01 6.68
C TRP A 137 -2.25 -14.22 6.01
N PHE A 138 -2.46 -14.11 4.70
CA PHE A 138 -3.13 -15.15 3.94
C PHE A 138 -2.40 -16.49 4.06
N GLU A 139 -1.07 -16.46 3.99
CA GLU A 139 -0.21 -17.65 4.03
C GLU A 139 -0.29 -18.35 5.38
N ASP A 140 -0.34 -17.58 6.47
CA ASP A 140 -0.49 -18.10 7.83
C ASP A 140 -1.89 -18.71 8.03
N LEU A 141 -2.93 -17.96 7.65
CA LEU A 141 -4.32 -18.43 7.73
C LEU A 141 -4.52 -19.71 6.91
N GLU A 142 -3.96 -19.76 5.71
CA GLU A 142 -4.09 -20.92 4.84
C GLU A 142 -3.41 -22.15 5.46
N LYS A 143 -2.17 -21.98 5.93
CA LYS A 143 -1.41 -23.06 6.57
C LYS A 143 -2.10 -23.58 7.83
N GLU A 144 -2.65 -22.70 8.64
CA GLU A 144 -3.30 -23.05 9.91
C GLU A 144 -4.67 -23.73 9.70
N ASN A 145 -5.49 -23.22 8.78
CA ASN A 145 -6.87 -23.69 8.60
C ASN A 145 -6.98 -24.83 7.58
N PHE A 146 -6.24 -24.78 6.47
CA PHE A 146 -6.35 -25.74 5.36
C PHE A 146 -5.21 -26.75 5.32
N GLY A 147 -4.03 -26.40 5.85
CA GLY A 147 -2.88 -27.29 5.93
C GLY A 147 -3.16 -28.66 6.57
N PRO A 148 -3.93 -28.76 7.68
CA PRO A 148 -4.27 -30.05 8.28
C PRO A 148 -5.13 -30.97 7.40
N ILE A 149 -5.93 -30.40 6.49
CA ILE A 149 -6.88 -31.16 5.65
C ILE A 149 -6.25 -31.48 4.28
N PHE A 150 -5.62 -30.49 3.67
CA PHE A 150 -5.17 -30.54 2.27
C PHE A 150 -3.64 -30.62 2.13
N GLY A 151 -2.88 -30.51 3.21
CA GLY A 151 -1.43 -30.43 3.19
C GLY A 151 -0.91 -29.07 2.74
N GLN A 152 0.38 -28.98 2.38
CA GLN A 152 0.98 -27.74 1.91
C GLN A 152 0.47 -27.35 0.51
N ARG A 153 0.16 -26.07 0.34
CA ARG A 153 -0.17 -25.50 -0.97
C ARG A 153 1.02 -25.65 -1.93
N LYS A 154 0.74 -26.19 -3.12
CA LYS A 154 1.76 -26.47 -4.15
C LYS A 154 2.01 -25.31 -5.11
N ILE A 155 1.15 -24.30 -5.14
CA ILE A 155 1.22 -23.15 -6.05
C ILE A 155 1.19 -21.86 -5.25
N ALA A 156 2.30 -21.16 -5.10
CA ALA A 156 2.30 -19.80 -4.56
C ALA A 156 1.81 -18.80 -5.63
N GLY A 157 0.98 -17.81 -5.26
CA GLY A 157 0.81 -16.60 -6.08
C GLY A 157 -0.33 -16.52 -7.09
N PHE A 158 -1.52 -17.09 -6.82
CA PHE A 158 -2.74 -16.66 -7.51
C PHE A 158 -3.65 -15.91 -6.54
N ILE A 159 -3.53 -14.58 -6.55
CA ILE A 159 -4.60 -13.59 -6.41
C ILE A 159 -4.35 -12.56 -7.50
#